data_AF-A0A5E4ABN0-F1
#
_entry.id   AF-A0A5E4ABN0-F1
#
_cell.length_a   1.000
_cell.length_b   1.000
_cell.length_c   1.000
_cell.angle_alpha   90.00
_cell.angle_beta   90.00
_cell.angle_gamma   90.00
#
_symmetry.space_group_name_H-M   'P 1'
#
loop_
_entity.id
_entity.type
_entity.pdbx_description
1 polymer ?
#
loop_
_entity_poly.entity_id
_entity_poly.type
_entity_poly.pdbx_seq_one_letter_code
_entity_poly.pdbx_strand_id
1 'polypeptide(L)'
;MASNNLSRIKEDGDLRIFIRNIEHLKNGSLKFNFRFMVQGECVGVSMVCQKTNKNGEYSISYEGENKVLVSETDYKMYVIFDMQNIRNGTETHVLALYGTPAPAVLL
;
A
#
# COMPACT_ATOMS: atom_id res chain seq x y z
N MET A 1 2.95 9.79 2.73
CA MET A 1 3.61 8.59 3.29
C MET A 1 4.70 9.06 4.24
N ALA A 2 4.94 8.32 5.32
CA ALA A 2 6.04 8.53 6.26
C ALA A 2 6.75 7.19 6.46
N SER A 3 8.07 7.17 6.69
CA SER A 3 8.83 5.92 6.86
C SER A 3 10.03 6.11 7.77
N ASN A 4 10.41 5.04 8.49
CA ASN A 4 11.68 4.97 9.21
C ASN A 4 12.89 4.85 8.27
N ASN A 5 12.68 4.52 6.99
CA ASN A 5 13.70 4.52 5.95
C ASN A 5 13.25 5.37 4.76
N LEU A 6 13.58 6.67 4.81
CA LEU A 6 13.15 7.65 3.80
C LEU A 6 13.58 7.29 2.38
N SER A 7 14.69 6.57 2.18
CA SER A 7 15.15 6.18 0.84
C SER A 7 14.13 5.32 0.09
N ARG A 8 13.37 4.49 0.81
CA ARG A 8 12.37 3.57 0.25
C ARG A 8 11.09 4.27 -0.23
N ILE A 9 10.87 5.53 0.16
CA ILE A 9 9.70 6.35 -0.21
C ILE A 9 10.04 7.63 -0.99
N LYS A 10 11.32 7.83 -1.31
CA LYS A 10 11.80 8.92 -2.18
C LYS A 10 11.57 8.59 -3.66
N GLU A 11 11.98 9.49 -4.55
CA GLU A 11 12.01 9.23 -6.00
C GLU A 11 12.73 7.89 -6.27
N ASP A 12 12.15 7.08 -7.14
CA ASP A 12 12.56 5.69 -7.44
C ASP A 12 12.57 4.70 -6.24
N GLY A 13 12.03 5.09 -5.08
CA GLY A 13 11.83 4.19 -3.95
C GLY A 13 10.79 3.12 -4.26
N ASP A 14 11.15 1.86 -4.05
CA ASP A 14 10.31 0.68 -4.32
C ASP A 14 9.04 0.58 -3.45
N LEU A 15 9.00 1.26 -2.29
CA LEU A 15 7.81 1.35 -1.44
C LEU A 15 6.99 2.62 -1.70
N ARG A 16 7.41 3.50 -2.64
CA ARG A 16 6.65 4.68 -3.05
C ARG A 16 5.57 4.30 -4.06
N ILE A 17 4.49 3.73 -3.55
CA ILE A 17 3.36 3.28 -4.36
C ILE A 17 2.23 4.32 -4.39
N PHE A 18 1.57 4.42 -5.54
CA PHE A 18 0.43 5.29 -5.79
C PHE A 18 -0.81 4.43 -6.08
N ILE A 19 -1.60 4.16 -5.04
CA ILE A 19 -2.81 3.35 -5.17
C ILE A 19 -3.82 4.05 -6.09
N ARG A 20 -4.36 3.27 -7.04
CA ARG A 20 -5.43 3.67 -7.95
C ARG A 20 -6.80 3.21 -7.45
N ASN A 21 -6.89 1.96 -7.01
CA ASN A 21 -8.07 1.43 -6.36
C ASN A 21 -7.71 0.20 -5.51
N ILE A 22 -8.63 -0.14 -4.61
CA ILE A 22 -8.55 -1.29 -3.72
C ILE A 22 -9.85 -2.07 -3.88
N GLU A 23 -9.74 -3.35 -4.23
CA GLU A 23 -10.89 -4.25 -4.38
C GLU A 23 -10.93 -5.24 -3.21
N HIS A 24 -12.09 -5.41 -2.58
CA HIS A 24 -12.29 -6.48 -1.61
C HIS A 24 -12.74 -7.76 -2.33
N LEU A 25 -11.99 -8.84 -2.15
CA LEU A 25 -12.23 -10.12 -2.82
C LEU A 25 -13.16 -11.03 -2.00
N LYS A 26 -13.78 -12.01 -2.66
CA LYS A 26 -14.73 -12.95 -2.02
C LYS A 26 -14.12 -13.75 -0.86
N ASN A 27 -12.82 -14.01 -0.90
CA ASN A 27 -12.09 -14.73 0.15
C ASN A 27 -11.63 -13.81 1.30
N GLY A 28 -12.05 -12.54 1.30
CA GLY A 28 -11.67 -11.55 2.31
C GLY A 28 -10.29 -10.92 2.09
N SER A 29 -9.57 -11.28 1.02
CA SER A 29 -8.31 -10.63 0.65
C SER A 29 -8.56 -9.28 -0.02
N LEU A 30 -7.52 -8.44 -0.09
CA LEU A 30 -7.57 -7.18 -0.82
C LEU A 30 -6.76 -7.29 -2.10
N LYS A 31 -7.24 -6.71 -3.19
CA LYS A 31 -6.46 -6.52 -4.41
C LYS A 31 -6.14 -5.04 -4.56
N PHE A 32 -4.86 -4.71 -4.53
CA PHE A 32 -4.38 -3.36 -4.75
C PHE A 32 -4.02 -3.21 -6.23
N ASN A 33 -4.56 -2.17 -6.86
CA ASN A 33 -4.08 -1.70 -8.15
C ASN A 33 -3.34 -0.39 -7.90
N PHE A 34 -2.05 -0.35 -8.17
CA PHE A 34 -1.21 0.80 -7.90
C PHE A 34 -0.22 1.07 -9.04
N ARG A 35 0.41 2.24 -9.00
CA ARG A 35 1.55 2.56 -9.85
C ARG A 35 2.77 2.86 -8.99
N PHE A 36 3.95 2.60 -9.53
CA PHE A 36 5.21 3.01 -8.92
C PHE A 36 6.23 3.32 -10.02
N MET A 37 7.30 4.02 -9.66
CA MET A 37 8.36 4.41 -10.60
C MET A 37 9.43 3.32 -10.65
N VAL A 38 9.82 2.93 -11.85
CA VAL A 38 10.96 2.04 -12.10
C VAL A 38 11.78 2.66 -13.22
N GLN A 39 13.02 3.06 -12.93
CA GLN A 39 13.95 3.63 -13.92
C GLN A 39 13.33 4.82 -14.68
N GLY A 40 12.58 5.69 -13.99
CA GLY A 40 11.91 6.84 -14.60
C GLY A 40 10.59 6.53 -15.33
N GLU A 41 10.18 5.26 -15.41
CA GLU A 41 8.90 4.85 -16.00
C GLU A 41 7.83 4.59 -14.93
N CYS A 42 6.59 5.01 -15.21
CA CYS A 42 5.45 4.77 -14.32
C CYS A 42 4.75 3.45 -14.68
N VAL A 43 5.04 2.40 -13.92
CA VAL A 43 4.53 1.05 -14.17
C VAL A 43 3.29 0.78 -13.32
N GLY A 44 2.28 0.12 -13.90
CA GLY A 44 1.08 -0.32 -13.19
C GLY A 44 1.21 -1.77 -12.70
N VAL A 45 0.81 -2.02 -11.45
CA VAL A 45 0.82 -3.35 -10.83
C VAL A 45 -0.51 -3.64 -10.15
N SER A 46 -0.95 -4.89 -10.30
CA SER A 46 -2.06 -5.47 -9.55
C SER A 46 -1.49 -6.53 -8.60
N MET A 47 -1.79 -6.41 -7.31
CA MET A 47 -1.27 -7.32 -6.30
C MET A 47 -2.38 -7.74 -5.34
N VAL A 48 -2.39 -9.02 -4.96
CA VAL A 48 -3.34 -9.54 -3.97
C VAL A 48 -2.66 -9.63 -2.61
N CYS A 49 -3.17 -8.87 -1.65
CA CYS A 49 -2.81 -8.91 -0.24
C CYS A 49 -3.72 -9.94 0.45
N GLN A 50 -3.14 -11.09 0.83
CA GLN A 50 -3.87 -12.21 1.40
C GLN A 50 -4.29 -11.90 2.84
N LYS A 51 -5.54 -12.20 3.18
CA LYS A 51 -6.02 -12.06 4.57
C LYS A 51 -5.21 -12.94 5.53
N THR A 52 -4.84 -12.41 6.69
CA THR A 52 -4.25 -13.20 7.79
C THR A 52 -5.29 -13.51 8.88
N ASN A 53 -4.88 -14.25 9.91
CA ASN A 53 -5.72 -14.53 11.08
C ASN A 53 -5.91 -13.29 11.98
N LYS A 54 -5.15 -12.22 11.76
CA LYS A 54 -5.23 -10.98 12.53
C LYS A 54 -6.11 -9.97 11.78
N ASN A 55 -7.07 -9.40 12.50
CA ASN A 55 -8.02 -8.46 11.92
C ASN A 55 -7.30 -7.23 11.33
N GLY A 56 -7.69 -6.86 10.11
CA GLY A 56 -7.12 -5.73 9.39
C GLY A 56 -5.71 -5.96 8.83
N GLU A 57 -5.09 -7.11 9.08
CA GLU A 57 -3.76 -7.44 8.59
C GLU A 57 -3.83 -8.34 7.34
N TYR A 58 -2.97 -8.04 6.38
CA TYR A 58 -2.84 -8.73 5.12
C TYR A 58 -1.37 -9.00 4.82
N SER A 59 -1.07 -10.18 4.27
CA SER A 59 0.28 -10.55 3.83
C SER A 59 0.43 -10.40 2.32
N ILE A 60 1.65 -10.13 1.89
CA ILE A 60 2.01 -9.90 0.50
C ILE A 60 3.20 -10.79 0.15
N SER A 61 3.10 -11.49 -0.98
CA SER A 61 4.20 -12.30 -1.53
C SER A 61 5.02 -11.48 -2.53
N TYR A 62 5.92 -10.62 -2.05
CA TYR A 62 6.84 -9.83 -2.88
C TYR A 62 8.18 -9.62 -2.18
N GLU A 63 9.31 -10.05 -2.75
CA GLU A 63 10.69 -9.85 -2.23
C GLU A 63 10.84 -9.72 -0.70
N GLY A 64 10.65 -10.83 0.02
CA GLY A 64 10.71 -10.89 1.48
C GLY A 64 9.34 -10.94 2.14
N GLU A 65 9.29 -10.64 3.43
CA GLU A 65 8.04 -10.64 4.20
C GLU A 65 7.42 -9.24 4.17
N ASN A 66 6.21 -9.14 3.62
CA ASN A 66 5.50 -7.87 3.53
C ASN A 66 4.13 -8.03 4.18
N LYS A 67 3.81 -7.09 5.08
CA LYS A 67 2.52 -7.01 5.73
C LYS A 67 1.94 -5.62 5.55
N VAL A 68 0.62 -5.57 5.43
CA VAL A 68 -0.17 -4.35 5.41
C VAL A 68 -1.23 -4.46 6.48
N LEU A 69 -1.24 -3.50 7.39
CA LEU A 69 -2.26 -3.35 8.41
C LEU A 69 -3.11 -2.13 8.07
N VAL A 70 -4.44 -2.30 8.03
CA VAL A 70 -5.37 -1.18 8.07
C VAL A 70 -5.29 -0.58 9.49
N SER A 71 -4.55 0.51 9.64
CA SER A 71 -4.37 1.18 10.94
C SER A 71 -5.62 1.98 11.32
N GLU A 72 -6.19 2.70 10.36
CA GLU A 72 -7.37 3.53 10.55
C GLU A 72 -8.10 3.74 9.22
N THR A 73 -9.43 3.79 9.23
CA THR A 73 -10.24 4.15 8.06
C THR A 73 -11.67 4.47 8.48
N ASP A 74 -12.30 5.39 7.76
CA ASP A 74 -13.74 5.67 7.85
C ASP A 74 -14.54 5.01 6.70
N TYR A 75 -13.86 4.20 5.87
CA TYR A 75 -14.37 3.52 4.69
C TYR A 75 -14.97 4.43 3.60
N LYS A 76 -14.79 5.75 3.72
CA LYS A 76 -15.40 6.74 2.81
C LYS A 76 -14.40 7.75 2.30
N MET A 77 -13.72 8.45 3.21
CA MET A 77 -12.85 9.56 2.89
C MET A 77 -11.39 9.16 2.89
N TYR A 78 -10.98 8.24 3.77
CA TYR A 78 -9.57 7.88 3.86
C TYR A 78 -9.32 6.48 4.41
N VAL A 79 -8.09 6.02 4.18
CA VAL A 79 -7.49 4.85 4.84
C VAL A 79 -6.02 5.14 5.16
N ILE A 80 -5.58 4.74 6.34
CA ILE A 80 -4.20 4.72 6.76
C ILE A 80 -3.73 3.26 6.82
N PHE A 81 -2.70 2.95 6.05
CA PHE A 81 -2.01 1.67 6.11
C PHE A 81 -0.70 1.81 6.87
N ASP A 82 -0.44 0.88 7.80
CA ASP A 82 0.91 0.60 8.29
C ASP A 82 1.47 -0.58 7.49
N MET A 83 2.53 -0.34 6.72
CA MET A 83 3.16 -1.30 5.84
C MET A 83 4.52 -1.68 6.39
N GLN A 84 4.75 -2.97 6.59
CA GLN A 84 5.99 -3.54 7.07
C GLN A 84 6.64 -4.34 5.93
N ASN A 85 7.91 -4.07 5.66
CA ASN A 85 8.75 -4.83 4.73
C ASN A 85 10.00 -5.32 5.46
N ILE A 86 10.22 -6.63 5.45
CA ILE A 86 11.44 -7.25 5.97
C ILE A 86 12.21 -7.82 4.77
N ARG A 87 13.37 -7.21 4.48
CA ARG A 87 14.26 -7.62 3.39
C ARG A 87 15.69 -7.70 3.91
N ASN A 88 16.35 -8.84 3.71
CA ASN A 88 17.74 -9.07 4.13
C ASN A 88 18.00 -8.70 5.61
N GLY A 89 17.06 -9.04 6.50
CA GLY A 89 17.13 -8.73 7.93
C GLY A 89 16.88 -7.26 8.30
N THR A 90 16.64 -6.38 7.32
CA THR A 90 16.28 -4.98 7.55
C THR A 90 14.77 -4.82 7.51
N GLU A 91 14.23 -4.25 8.59
CA GLU A 91 12.81 -3.94 8.72
C GLU A 91 12.54 -2.47 8.38
N THR A 92 11.63 -2.25 7.43
CA THR A 92 11.15 -0.92 7.04
C THR A 92 9.66 -0.81 7.33
N HIS A 93 9.28 0.27 8.01
CA HIS A 93 7.89 0.66 8.22
C HIS A 93 7.53 1.85 7.34
N VAL A 94 6.32 1.82 6.79
CA VAL A 94 5.75 2.92 6.02
C VAL A 94 4.31 3.16 6.45
N LEU A 95 4.03 4.36 6.94
CA LEU A 95 2.66 4.83 7.17
C LEU A 95 2.16 5.55 5.91
N ALA A 96 1.08 5.06 5.32
CA ALA A 96 0.53 5.57 4.07
C ALA A 96 -0.94 5.97 4.23
N LEU A 97 -1.20 7.28 4.18
CA LEU A 97 -2.54 7.87 4.10
C LEU A 97 -2.97 7.97 2.64
N TYR A 98 -4.12 7.39 2.31
CA TYR A 98 -4.81 7.56 1.03
C TYR A 98 -6.18 8.17 1.27
N GLY A 99 -6.53 9.16 0.46
CA GLY A 99 -7.86 9.79 0.45
C GLY A 99 -8.64 9.41 -0.80
N THR A 100 -9.97 9.43 -0.71
CA THR A 100 -10.81 9.43 -1.92
C THR A 100 -10.71 10.79 -2.62
N PRO A 101 -10.72 10.84 -3.97
CA PRO A 101 -10.76 12.11 -4.67
C PRO A 101 -11.99 12.90 -4.23
N ALA A 102 -11.81 14.20 -3.99
CA ALA A 102 -12.96 15.09 -3.85
C ALA A 102 -13.83 14.97 -5.12
N PRO A 103 -15.17 15.00 -5.02
CA PRO A 103 -16.01 15.06 -6.20
C PRO A 103 -15.53 16.23 -7.07
N ALA A 104 -15.26 15.97 -8.35
CA ALA A 104 -15.01 17.05 -9.29
C ALA A 104 -16.25 17.94 -9.29
N VAL A 105 -16.14 19.15 -8.75
CA VAL A 105 -17.17 20.17 -8.94
C VAL A 105 -17.11 20.50 -10.42
N LEU A 106 -18.06 19.98 -11.19
CA LEU A 106 -18.32 20.43 -12.55
C LEU A 106 -18.83 21.88 -12.42
N LEU A 107 -17.92 22.84 -12.57
CA LEU A 107 -18.23 24.26 -12.75
C LEU A 107 -18.64 24.51 -14.20
#